data_AF-A0A315G237-F1
#
_entry.id   AF-A0A315G237-F1
#
_cell.length_a   1.000
_cell.length_b   1.000
_cell.length_c   1.000
_cell.angle_alpha   90.00
_cell.angle_beta   90.00
_cell.angle_gamma   90.00
#
_symmetry.space_group_name_H-M   'P 1'
#
loop_
_entity.id
_entity.type
_entity.pdbx_description
1 polymer ?
#
loop_
_entity_poly.entity_id
_entity_poly.type
_entity_poly.pdbx_seq_one_letter_code
_entity_poly.pdbx_strand_id
1 'polypeptide(L)'
;MVINYKQMRNKREQIKEELRSKQDLTPMIALAQAIFDAYEASLELPSDTWTDVNGNRHRYVSCGTSVSGQFTQMPLSQIPSARPKIRGGNNEEKVFTFIIETVIDDTPGEVASIFTGLAISEDSDKDLVVTVEKNTVPLSKNGSPYTTVCEAIQYHVLNGIEELRLDGSKEMIQLWS
;
A
#
# COMPACT_ATOMS: atom_id res chain seq x y z
N MET A 1 -20.60 -27.15 -36.52
CA MET A 1 -19.54 -27.43 -35.54
C MET A 1 -20.20 -27.98 -34.28
N VAL A 2 -19.95 -29.24 -33.92
CA VAL A 2 -20.56 -29.87 -32.73
C VAL A 2 -19.62 -29.64 -31.55
N ILE A 3 -20.07 -28.88 -30.55
CA ILE A 3 -19.30 -28.67 -29.31
C ILE A 3 -19.33 -29.98 -28.52
N ASN A 4 -18.16 -30.57 -28.28
CA ASN A 4 -18.05 -31.82 -27.52
C ASN A 4 -17.59 -31.58 -26.08
N TYR A 5 -17.77 -32.59 -25.22
CA TYR A 5 -17.43 -32.52 -23.80
C TYR A 5 -15.96 -32.12 -23.54
N LYS A 6 -15.02 -32.56 -24.39
CA LYS A 6 -13.60 -32.20 -24.26
C LYS A 6 -13.40 -30.68 -24.42
N GLN A 7 -14.10 -30.05 -25.37
CA GLN A 7 -14.06 -28.59 -25.55
C GLN A 7 -14.67 -27.85 -24.36
N MET A 8 -15.78 -28.35 -23.80
CA MET A 8 -16.40 -27.76 -22.60
C MET A 8 -15.48 -27.85 -21.37
N ARG A 9 -14.83 -29.02 -21.16
CA ARG A 9 -13.88 -29.23 -20.06
C ARG A 9 -12.65 -28.32 -20.20
N ASN A 10 -12.07 -28.22 -21.40
CA ASN A 10 -10.93 -27.36 -21.65
C ASN A 10 -11.28 -25.88 -21.39
N LYS A 11 -12.46 -25.42 -21.83
CA LYS A 11 -12.91 -24.06 -21.55
C LYS A 11 -13.09 -23.81 -20.06
N ARG A 12 -13.58 -24.80 -19.30
CA ARG A 12 -13.70 -24.68 -17.84
C ARG A 12 -12.35 -24.61 -17.13
N GLU A 13 -11.37 -25.41 -17.53
CA GLU A 13 -10.02 -25.34 -16.96
C GLU A 13 -9.33 -24.02 -17.30
N GLN A 14 -9.47 -23.52 -18.54
CA GLN A 14 -8.98 -22.20 -18.92
C GLN A 14 -9.58 -21.09 -18.02
N ILE A 15 -10.89 -21.11 -17.79
CA ILE A 15 -11.55 -20.13 -16.91
C ILE A 15 -11.04 -20.26 -15.46
N LYS A 16 -10.82 -21.48 -14.96
CA LYS A 16 -10.27 -21.67 -13.60
C LYS A 16 -8.85 -21.11 -13.49
N GLU A 17 -8.03 -21.32 -14.50
CA GLU A 17 -6.66 -20.82 -14.55
C GLU A 17 -6.62 -19.28 -14.64
N GLU A 18 -7.48 -18.69 -15.49
CA GLU A 18 -7.69 -17.24 -15.57
C GLU A 18 -8.20 -16.65 -14.24
N LEU A 19 -9.11 -17.33 -13.54
CA LEU A 19 -9.58 -16.89 -12.22
C LEU A 19 -8.49 -16.99 -11.15
N ARG A 20 -7.64 -18.03 -11.18
CA ARG A 20 -6.51 -18.17 -10.26
C ARG A 20 -5.45 -17.11 -10.50
N SER A 21 -5.09 -16.86 -11.76
CA SER A 21 -4.12 -15.81 -12.09
C SER A 21 -4.67 -14.42 -11.75
N LYS A 22 -5.98 -14.18 -11.89
CA LYS A 22 -6.65 -12.96 -11.41
C LYS A 22 -6.66 -12.81 -9.88
N GLN A 23 -6.62 -13.90 -9.14
CA GLN A 23 -6.59 -13.87 -7.67
C GLN A 23 -5.17 -13.81 -7.09
N ASP A 24 -4.15 -14.11 -7.89
CA ASP A 24 -2.76 -14.04 -7.44
C ASP A 24 -2.31 -12.58 -7.25
N LEU A 25 -2.02 -12.22 -6.01
CA LEU A 25 -1.51 -10.91 -5.59
C LEU A 25 -0.02 -10.94 -5.29
N THR A 26 0.63 -12.10 -5.39
CA THR A 26 2.06 -12.26 -5.08
C THR A 26 2.93 -11.21 -5.77
N PRO A 27 2.71 -10.86 -7.05
CA PRO A 27 3.49 -9.80 -7.71
C PRO A 27 3.26 -8.41 -7.09
N MET A 28 2.02 -8.08 -6.74
CA MET A 28 1.69 -6.78 -6.13
C MET A 28 2.23 -6.66 -4.70
N ILE A 29 2.18 -7.76 -3.93
CA ILE A 29 2.76 -7.83 -2.58
C ILE A 29 4.28 -7.65 -2.65
N ALA A 30 4.95 -8.30 -3.62
CA ALA A 30 6.38 -8.14 -3.82
C ALA A 30 6.76 -6.69 -4.18
N LEU A 31 5.97 -6.04 -5.01
CA LEU A 31 6.16 -4.62 -5.34
C LEU A 31 5.91 -3.70 -4.15
N ALA A 32 4.86 -3.95 -3.37
CA ALA A 32 4.59 -3.21 -2.14
C ALA A 32 5.74 -3.35 -1.14
N GLN A 33 6.31 -4.55 -1.02
CA GLN A 33 7.48 -4.78 -0.17
C GLN A 33 8.69 -4.00 -0.68
N ALA A 34 8.96 -4.02 -1.99
CA ALA A 34 10.06 -3.25 -2.57
C ALA A 34 9.91 -1.73 -2.36
N ILE A 35 8.68 -1.20 -2.47
CA ILE A 35 8.39 0.21 -2.18
C ILE A 35 8.61 0.52 -0.69
N PHE A 36 8.12 -0.35 0.19
CA PHE A 36 8.30 -0.19 1.64
C PHE A 36 9.78 -0.18 2.03
N ASP A 37 10.55 -1.16 1.55
CA ASP A 37 11.98 -1.28 1.84
C ASP A 37 12.77 -0.08 1.29
N ALA A 38 12.43 0.37 0.08
CA ALA A 38 13.05 1.56 -0.52
C ALA A 38 12.72 2.83 0.27
N TYR A 39 11.49 2.96 0.75
CA TYR A 39 11.07 4.10 1.57
C TYR A 39 11.78 4.11 2.91
N GLU A 40 11.80 3.00 3.64
CA GLU A 40 12.51 2.89 4.93
C GLU A 40 13.99 3.22 4.77
N ALA A 41 14.64 2.71 3.72
CA ALA A 41 16.05 3.03 3.42
C ALA A 41 16.27 4.51 3.06
N SER A 42 15.29 5.17 2.42
CA SER A 42 15.38 6.58 2.02
C SER A 42 15.32 7.58 3.16
N LEU A 43 14.89 7.15 4.35
CA LEU A 43 14.71 8.03 5.51
C LEU A 43 16.00 8.29 6.31
N GLU A 44 17.09 7.58 6.00
CA GLU A 44 18.38 7.73 6.69
C GLU A 44 18.24 7.71 8.23
N LEU A 45 17.43 6.77 8.72
CA LEU A 45 17.04 6.69 10.12
C LEU A 45 18.27 6.59 11.05
N PRO A 46 18.23 7.21 12.25
CA PRO A 46 19.35 7.17 13.19
C PRO A 46 19.63 5.75 13.72
N SER A 47 18.61 4.89 13.68
CA SER A 47 18.71 3.46 13.99
C SER A 47 17.51 2.69 13.43
N ASP A 48 17.54 1.35 13.49
CA ASP A 48 16.43 0.51 13.03
C ASP A 48 15.16 0.65 13.88
N THR A 49 15.29 1.08 15.14
CA THR A 49 14.18 1.12 16.11
C THR A 49 14.35 2.23 17.14
N TRP A 50 13.26 2.88 17.54
CA TRP A 50 13.22 3.75 18.71
C TRP A 50 12.73 2.99 19.95
N THR A 51 12.84 3.61 21.13
CA THR A 51 12.48 3.00 22.42
C THR A 51 11.41 3.83 23.12
N ASP A 52 10.31 3.21 23.54
CA ASP A 52 9.23 3.89 24.26
C ASP A 52 9.56 4.12 25.76
N VAL A 53 8.65 4.81 26.46
CA VAL A 53 8.73 5.09 27.90
C VAL A 53 8.88 3.84 28.78
N ASN A 54 8.46 2.67 28.29
CA ASN A 54 8.51 1.40 28.99
C ASN A 54 9.74 0.57 28.62
N GLY A 55 10.60 1.07 27.73
CA GLY A 55 11.77 0.35 27.24
C GLY A 55 11.49 -0.62 26.08
N ASN A 56 10.30 -0.60 25.48
CA ASN A 56 9.98 -1.45 24.32
C ASN A 56 10.54 -0.83 23.04
N ARG A 57 11.06 -1.69 22.15
CA ARG A 57 11.61 -1.28 20.87
C ARG A 57 10.54 -1.30 19.79
N HIS A 58 10.44 -0.22 19.02
CA HIS A 58 9.46 -0.03 17.95
C HIS A 58 10.16 0.40 16.66
N ARG A 59 9.59 0.05 15.50
CA ARG A 59 10.11 0.53 14.21
C ARG A 59 9.64 1.96 13.97
N TYR A 60 10.46 2.72 13.25
CA TYR A 60 10.07 4.06 12.77
C TYR A 60 9.05 3.99 11.63
N VAL A 61 9.08 2.91 10.86
CA VAL A 61 8.16 2.70 9.74
C VAL A 61 7.47 1.35 9.90
N SER A 62 6.16 1.35 9.79
CA SER A 62 5.32 0.16 9.91
C SER A 62 4.31 0.11 8.77
N CYS A 63 3.98 -1.10 8.30
CA CYS A 63 2.92 -1.30 7.32
C CYS A 63 1.69 -1.93 7.97
N GLY A 64 0.52 -1.66 7.40
CA GLY A 64 -0.73 -2.22 7.87
C GLY A 64 -1.91 -1.81 7.02
N THR A 65 -3.09 -1.90 7.61
CA THR A 65 -4.35 -1.50 6.98
C THR A 65 -5.19 -0.69 7.96
N SER A 66 -6.19 0.03 7.47
CA SER A 66 -7.18 0.68 8.31
C SER A 66 -8.50 -0.04 8.19
N VAL A 67 -8.98 -0.58 9.31
CA VAL A 67 -10.31 -1.19 9.42
C VAL A 67 -11.13 -0.32 10.36
N SER A 68 -12.28 0.17 9.88
CA SER A 68 -13.16 1.06 10.66
C SER A 68 -12.45 2.31 11.20
N GLY A 69 -11.49 2.85 10.46
CA GLY A 69 -10.77 4.07 10.83
C GLY A 69 -9.63 3.84 11.84
N GLN A 70 -9.38 2.62 12.27
CA GLN A 70 -8.27 2.27 13.16
C GLN A 70 -7.16 1.58 12.36
N PHE A 71 -5.94 2.10 12.47
CA PHE A 71 -4.76 1.46 11.90
C PHE A 71 -4.46 0.17 12.66
N THR A 72 -4.25 -0.91 11.91
CA THR A 72 -3.77 -2.19 12.45
C THR A 72 -2.52 -2.57 11.69
N GLN A 73 -1.39 -2.57 12.40
CA GLN A 73 -0.11 -3.03 11.88
C GLN A 73 -0.20 -4.52 11.55
N MET A 74 0.23 -4.89 10.35
CA MET A 74 0.33 -6.29 9.91
C MET A 74 1.25 -6.42 8.69
N PRO A 75 1.86 -7.58 8.46
CA PRO A 75 2.65 -7.83 7.25
C PRO A 75 1.82 -7.61 5.97
N LEU A 76 2.45 -7.07 4.91
CA LEU A 76 1.80 -6.84 3.62
C LEU A 76 1.10 -8.10 3.06
N SER A 77 1.67 -9.29 3.31
CA SER A 77 1.10 -10.57 2.90
C SER A 77 -0.20 -10.96 3.61
N GLN A 78 -0.48 -10.33 4.76
CA GLN A 78 -1.68 -10.56 5.57
C GLN A 78 -2.74 -9.48 5.36
N ILE A 79 -2.42 -8.41 4.64
CA ILE A 79 -3.37 -7.33 4.37
C ILE A 79 -4.52 -7.87 3.49
N PRO A 80 -5.77 -7.79 3.98
CA PRO A 80 -6.94 -8.26 3.24
C PRO A 80 -7.33 -7.26 2.15
N SER A 81 -6.49 -7.09 1.13
CA SER A 81 -6.69 -6.11 0.05
C SER A 81 -6.35 -6.68 -1.33
N ALA A 82 -7.31 -7.37 -1.94
CA ALA A 82 -7.66 -7.08 -3.33
C ALA A 82 -9.15 -7.31 -3.49
N ARG A 83 -9.91 -6.22 -3.51
CA ARG A 83 -11.30 -6.29 -3.92
C ARG A 83 -11.33 -6.00 -5.42
N PRO A 84 -11.55 -6.99 -6.30
CA PRO A 84 -11.94 -6.70 -7.66
C PRO A 84 -13.22 -5.85 -7.60
N LYS A 85 -13.18 -4.60 -8.09
CA LYS A 85 -14.38 -3.79 -8.25
C LYS A 85 -15.14 -4.31 -9.47
N ILE A 86 -16.19 -5.09 -9.27
CA ILE A 86 -17.14 -5.40 -10.34
C ILE A 86 -18.13 -4.24 -10.44
N ARG A 87 -17.83 -3.25 -11.30
CA ARG A 87 -18.82 -2.27 -11.78
C ARG A 87 -19.13 -2.60 -13.23
N GLY A 88 -20.12 -3.47 -13.47
CA GLY A 88 -20.89 -3.57 -14.72
C GLY A 88 -20.13 -3.43 -16.06
N GLY A 89 -18.85 -3.81 -16.11
CA GLY A 89 -17.94 -3.50 -17.19
C GLY A 89 -16.73 -4.43 -17.09
N ASN A 90 -16.26 -4.91 -18.24
CA ASN A 90 -15.37 -6.07 -18.40
C ASN A 90 -13.94 -5.93 -17.83
N ASN A 91 -13.61 -4.89 -17.05
CA ASN A 91 -12.28 -4.71 -16.46
C ASN A 91 -12.33 -4.84 -14.94
N GLU A 92 -12.01 -6.04 -14.45
CA GLU A 92 -11.62 -6.25 -13.05
C GLU A 92 -10.16 -5.82 -12.91
N GLU A 93 -9.92 -4.58 -12.47
CA GLU A 93 -8.58 -4.13 -12.12
C GLU A 93 -8.22 -4.63 -10.72
N LYS A 94 -7.05 -5.26 -10.60
CA LYS A 94 -6.48 -5.60 -9.31
C LYS A 94 -5.99 -4.34 -8.64
N VAL A 95 -6.38 -4.13 -7.40
CA VAL A 95 -5.88 -3.03 -6.58
C VAL A 95 -5.44 -3.60 -5.24
N PHE A 96 -4.17 -3.39 -4.91
CA PHE A 96 -3.61 -3.74 -3.61
C PHE A 96 -3.42 -2.46 -2.78
N THR A 97 -4.20 -2.31 -1.71
CA THR A 97 -4.18 -1.13 -0.83
C THR A 97 -3.57 -1.44 0.52
N PHE A 98 -2.69 -0.58 1.00
CA PHE A 98 -2.05 -0.68 2.31
C PHE A 98 -1.75 0.72 2.87
N ILE A 99 -1.38 0.79 4.14
CA ILE A 99 -1.00 2.02 4.82
C ILE A 99 0.42 1.88 5.34
N ILE A 100 1.21 2.92 5.17
CA ILE A 100 2.49 3.11 5.85
C ILE A 100 2.28 4.09 7.00
N GLU A 101 2.62 3.67 8.20
CA GLU A 101 2.80 4.52 9.36
C GLU A 101 4.27 4.96 9.42
N THR A 102 4.50 6.27 9.55
CA THR A 102 5.82 6.86 9.76
C THR A 102 5.81 7.63 11.07
N VAL A 103 6.64 7.21 12.02
CA VAL A 103 6.88 7.91 13.28
C VAL A 103 7.73 9.15 12.99
N ILE A 104 7.25 10.30 13.44
CA ILE A 104 7.88 11.62 13.22
C ILE A 104 8.34 12.28 14.53
N ASP A 105 7.83 11.81 15.67
CA ASP A 105 8.28 12.18 17.01
C ASP A 105 8.40 10.88 17.81
N ASP A 106 9.63 10.55 18.20
CA ASP A 106 9.97 9.37 19.01
C ASP A 106 10.26 9.74 20.47
N THR A 107 9.90 10.96 20.90
CA THR A 107 10.05 11.42 22.28
C THR A 107 9.21 10.55 23.22
N PRO A 108 9.81 9.93 24.25
CA PRO A 108 9.07 9.07 25.18
C PRO A 108 7.94 9.84 25.87
N GLY A 109 6.69 9.50 25.52
CA GLY A 109 5.48 10.09 26.09
C GLY A 109 4.75 11.05 25.15
N GLU A 110 5.40 11.46 24.06
CA GLU A 110 4.90 12.42 23.06
C GLU A 110 5.10 11.86 21.64
N VAL A 111 4.74 10.58 21.44
CA VAL A 111 4.95 9.89 20.16
C VAL A 111 3.91 10.33 19.14
N ALA A 112 4.36 10.75 17.96
CA ALA A 112 3.50 11.14 16.86
C ALA A 112 3.82 10.36 15.58
N SER A 113 2.77 10.00 14.84
CA SER A 113 2.86 9.25 13.59
C SER A 113 2.01 9.89 12.49
N ILE A 114 2.51 9.85 11.26
CA ILE A 114 1.73 10.15 10.05
C ILE A 114 1.42 8.85 9.31
N PHE A 115 0.15 8.69 8.94
CA PHE A 115 -0.33 7.57 8.13
C PHE A 115 -0.47 8.00 6.68
N THR A 116 0.10 7.19 5.79
CA THR A 116 0.07 7.38 4.33
C THR A 116 -0.61 6.19 3.68
N GLY A 117 -1.73 6.41 3.00
CA GLY A 117 -2.43 5.41 2.20
C GLY A 117 -1.77 5.21 0.84
N LEU A 118 -1.52 3.95 0.49
CA LEU A 118 -0.97 3.55 -0.81
C LEU A 118 -1.91 2.57 -1.50
N ALA A 119 -2.00 2.68 -2.83
CA ALA A 119 -2.68 1.73 -3.70
C ALA A 119 -1.81 1.38 -4.90
N ILE A 120 -1.61 0.09 -5.16
CA ILE A 120 -0.95 -0.41 -6.37
C ILE A 120 -2.05 -0.95 -7.29
N SER A 121 -2.10 -0.46 -8.52
CA SER A 121 -3.05 -0.91 -9.53
C SER A 121 -2.41 -0.98 -10.91
N GLU A 122 -3.08 -1.68 -11.82
CA GLU A 122 -2.78 -1.62 -13.25
C GLU A 122 -3.59 -0.48 -13.88
N ASP A 123 -2.94 0.41 -14.62
CA ASP A 123 -3.63 1.43 -15.44
C ASP A 123 -4.17 0.80 -16.74
N SER A 124 -4.98 1.57 -17.45
CA SER A 124 -5.56 1.34 -18.78
C SER A 124 -4.61 0.68 -19.78
N ASP A 125 -3.33 1.09 -19.76
CA ASP A 125 -2.27 0.61 -20.65
C ASP A 125 -1.51 -0.63 -20.11
N LYS A 126 -1.98 -1.21 -19.00
CA LYS A 126 -1.37 -2.31 -18.22
C LYS A 126 -0.03 -1.96 -17.56
N ASP A 127 0.31 -0.69 -17.50
CA ASP A 127 1.42 -0.23 -16.69
C ASP A 127 1.00 -0.17 -15.23
N LEU A 128 1.91 -0.57 -14.34
CA LEU A 128 1.66 -0.53 -12.90
C LEU A 128 1.83 0.89 -12.40
N VAL A 129 0.88 1.33 -11.59
CA VAL A 129 0.88 2.65 -10.96
C VAL A 129 0.77 2.50 -9.45
N VAL A 130 1.39 3.42 -8.73
CA VAL A 130 1.24 3.57 -7.28
C VAL A 130 0.54 4.88 -7.01
N THR A 131 -0.64 4.83 -6.42
CA THR A 131 -1.29 6.01 -5.86
C THR A 131 -0.83 6.18 -4.42
N VAL A 132 -0.19 7.31 -4.13
CA VAL A 132 0.13 7.77 -2.76
C VAL A 132 -0.91 8.82 -2.41
N GLU A 133 -1.86 8.45 -1.54
CA GLU A 133 -3.06 9.24 -1.22
C GLU A 133 -3.89 9.61 -2.46
N LYS A 134 -3.65 10.80 -3.03
CA LYS A 134 -4.34 11.32 -4.23
C LYS A 134 -3.41 11.47 -5.44
N ASN A 135 -2.11 11.22 -5.26
CA ASN A 135 -1.09 11.41 -6.28
C ASN A 135 -0.72 10.07 -6.91
N THR A 136 -0.95 9.93 -8.23
CA THR A 136 -0.59 8.72 -8.97
C THR A 136 0.80 8.83 -9.56
N VAL A 137 1.66 7.88 -9.25
CA VAL A 137 3.04 7.76 -9.72
C VAL A 137 3.16 6.51 -10.59
N PRO A 138 3.54 6.63 -11.88
CA PRO A 138 3.76 5.48 -12.74
C PRO A 138 5.05 4.75 -12.36
N LEU A 139 4.98 3.42 -12.20
CA LEU A 139 6.17 2.58 -12.04
C LEU A 139 6.77 2.29 -13.41
N SER A 140 7.57 3.21 -13.95
CA SER A 140 8.27 2.96 -15.21
C SER A 140 9.35 1.88 -15.02
N LYS A 141 9.47 0.96 -15.98
CA LYS A 141 10.48 -0.13 -15.94
C LYS A 141 11.92 0.36 -16.11
N ASN A 142 12.13 1.63 -16.47
CA ASN A 142 13.43 2.21 -16.77
C ASN A 142 13.72 3.41 -15.84
N GLY A 143 14.32 3.15 -14.68
CA GLY A 143 14.66 4.13 -13.66
C GLY A 143 14.70 3.51 -12.27
N SER A 144 14.88 4.31 -11.21
CA SER A 144 14.51 3.93 -9.83
C SER A 144 13.06 4.37 -9.59
N PRO A 145 12.04 3.63 -10.07
CA PRO A 145 10.63 4.03 -9.96
C PRO A 145 10.21 4.21 -8.50
N TYR A 146 10.94 3.60 -7.57
CA TYR A 146 10.72 3.74 -6.15
C TYR A 146 11.12 5.10 -5.61
N THR A 147 12.11 5.79 -6.20
CA THR A 147 12.54 7.12 -5.71
C THR A 147 11.41 8.13 -5.75
N THR A 148 10.70 8.25 -6.87
CA THR A 148 9.57 9.18 -7.00
C THR A 148 8.40 8.80 -6.08
N VAL A 149 8.18 7.50 -5.85
CA VAL A 149 7.18 7.04 -4.87
C VAL A 149 7.61 7.41 -3.44
N CYS A 150 8.88 7.23 -3.09
CA CYS A 150 9.44 7.62 -1.79
C CYS A 150 9.32 9.12 -1.56
N GLU A 151 9.71 9.95 -2.54
CA GLU A 151 9.57 11.40 -2.50
C GLU A 151 8.11 11.82 -2.29
N ALA A 152 7.15 11.16 -2.94
CA ALA A 152 5.73 11.41 -2.76
C ALA A 152 5.25 11.07 -1.33
N ILE A 153 5.71 9.96 -0.75
CA ILE A 153 5.41 9.59 0.64
C ILE A 153 6.04 10.61 1.60
N GLN A 154 7.32 10.93 1.41
CA GLN A 154 8.05 11.91 2.24
C GLN A 154 7.38 13.28 2.22
N TYR A 155 6.95 13.74 1.03
CA TYR A 155 6.23 15.01 0.88
C TYR A 155 4.89 15.00 1.63
N HIS A 156 4.14 13.90 1.56
CA HIS A 156 2.90 13.75 2.34
C HIS A 156 3.17 13.74 3.85
N VAL A 157 4.20 13.03 4.31
CA VAL A 157 4.59 13.02 5.73
C VAL A 157 4.95 14.42 6.18
N LEU A 158 5.79 15.14 5.42
CA LEU A 158 6.23 16.49 5.75
C LEU A 158 5.05 17.46 5.87
N ASN A 159 4.14 17.47 4.88
CA ASN A 159 2.94 18.30 4.95
C ASN A 159 2.03 17.89 6.10
N GLY A 160 1.95 16.58 6.39
CA GLY A 160 1.16 16.06 7.50
C GLY A 160 1.63 16.56 8.86
N ILE A 161 2.92 16.86 9.03
CA ILE A 161 3.48 17.45 10.27
C ILE A 161 2.89 18.83 10.53
N GLU A 162 2.70 19.65 9.49
CA GLU A 162 2.13 20.99 9.63
C GLU A 162 0.66 20.96 10.09
N GLU A 163 -0.03 19.84 9.85
CA GLU A 163 -1.43 19.60 10.25
C GLU A 163 -1.57 18.93 11.62
N LEU A 164 -0.46 18.61 12.30
CA LEU A 164 -0.49 18.01 13.64
C LEU A 164 -0.70 19.06 14.72
N ARG A 165 -1.58 18.71 15.66
CA ARG A 165 -1.72 19.43 16.92
C ARG A 165 -0.52 19.13 17.83
N LEU A 166 -0.29 20.00 18.81
CA LEU A 166 0.77 19.85 19.82
C LEU A 166 0.68 18.53 20.62
N ASP A 167 -0.48 17.87 20.62
CA ASP A 167 -0.68 16.56 21.26
C ASP A 167 -0.43 15.37 20.33
N GLY A 168 0.09 15.61 19.12
CA GLY A 168 0.37 14.59 18.11
C GLY A 168 -0.87 14.09 17.36
N SER A 169 -2.06 14.65 17.62
CA SER A 169 -3.27 14.30 16.87
C SER A 169 -3.38 15.10 15.56
N LYS A 170 -3.73 14.43 14.45
CA LYS A 170 -4.09 15.12 13.20
C LYS A 170 -5.37 15.93 13.42
N GLU A 171 -5.42 17.15 12.88
CA GLU A 171 -6.71 17.75 12.58
C GLU A 171 -7.45 16.82 11.60
N MET A 172 -8.52 16.17 12.06
CA MET A 172 -9.28 15.22 11.24
C MET A 172 -9.93 15.96 10.06
N ILE A 173 -9.23 16.06 8.93
CA ILE A 173 -9.87 16.27 7.65
C ILE A 173 -10.34 14.89 7.20
N GLN A 174 -11.65 14.63 7.37
CA GLN A 174 -12.31 13.46 6.80
C GLN A 174 -12.06 13.43 5.29
N LEU A 175 -11.15 12.57 4.84
CA LEU A 175 -10.78 12.45 3.44
C LEU A 175 -11.43 11.25 2.75
N TRP A 176 -12.69 10.92 3.04
CA TRP A 176 -13.42 9.94 2.23
C TRP A 176 -14.92 10.27 2.15
N SER A 177 -15.38 10.48 0.91
CA SER A 177 -16.78 10.43 0.45
C SER A 177 -16.85 9.52 -0.78
#